data_AF-A0A841EW80-F1
#
_entry.id   AF-A0A841EW80-F1
#
_cell.length_a   1.000
_cell.length_b   1.000
_cell.length_c   1.000
_cell.angle_alpha   90.00
_cell.angle_beta   90.00
_cell.angle_gamma   90.00
#
_symmetry.space_group_name_H-M   'P 1'
#
loop_
_entity.id
_entity.type
_entity.pdbx_description
1 polymer ?
#
loop_
_entity_poly.entity_id
_entity_poly.type
_entity_poly.pdbx_seq_one_letter_code
_entity_poly.pdbx_strand_id
1 'polypeptide(L)'
;MLVGGVILSRFVACQTKPKTNLKNWAENLEYSEENVYYPKTVEEVQEIVKKCDSLKALGSRHSFNIIADSEENQISLRDFDKVVSLDKKANTVTVEGGIKYGELAPYLEENGYELHNLASLAHIFMVGAFATATHGSGVKNGNLSTAVVAFEFVNAAGELVNSKMNS
;
A
#
# COMPACT_ATOMS: atom_id res chain seq x y z
N MET A 1 29.82 -44.28 10.77
CA MET A 1 28.99 -43.11 11.16
C MET A 1 29.81 -41.88 10.78
N LEU A 2 29.47 -41.24 9.65
CA LEU A 2 30.24 -40.12 9.08
C LEU A 2 29.38 -38.86 9.28
N VAL A 3 29.86 -37.90 10.06
CA VAL A 3 29.22 -36.59 10.20
C VAL A 3 30.01 -35.61 9.33
N GLY A 4 29.53 -35.36 8.13
CA GLY A 4 30.03 -34.29 7.25
C GLY A 4 29.34 -32.98 7.62
N GLY A 5 29.95 -32.20 8.51
CA GLY A 5 29.48 -30.85 8.81
C GLY A 5 29.93 -29.88 7.73
N VAL A 6 28.99 -29.27 7.01
CA VAL A 6 29.27 -28.11 6.16
C VAL A 6 28.95 -26.86 6.98
N ILE A 7 29.99 -26.17 7.45
CA ILE A 7 29.85 -24.80 7.95
C ILE A 7 29.89 -23.90 6.71
N LEU A 8 28.72 -23.51 6.20
CA LEU A 8 28.61 -22.40 5.25
C LEU A 8 28.78 -21.09 6.04
N SER A 9 29.96 -20.48 5.93
CA SER A 9 30.23 -19.16 6.45
C SER A 9 29.41 -18.11 5.68
N ARG A 10 28.82 -17.16 6.40
CA ARG A 10 28.03 -16.01 5.88
C ARG A 10 28.89 -14.94 5.17
N PHE A 11 29.97 -15.34 4.50
CA PHE A 11 30.91 -14.40 3.88
C PHE A 11 31.17 -14.81 2.43
N VAL A 12 30.18 -14.62 1.55
CA VAL A 12 30.22 -14.41 0.08
C VAL A 12 28.74 -14.29 -0.33
N ALA A 13 28.20 -13.25 -0.95
CA ALA A 13 28.75 -12.14 -1.70
C ALA A 13 27.91 -10.89 -1.41
N CYS A 14 28.56 -9.73 -1.28
CA CYS A 14 27.93 -8.47 -1.63
C CYS A 14 27.69 -8.51 -3.14
N GLN A 15 26.55 -9.05 -3.56
CA GLN A 15 26.02 -8.75 -4.88
C GLN A 15 25.52 -7.31 -4.77
N THR A 16 26.30 -6.37 -5.28
CA THR A 16 25.76 -5.04 -5.59
C THR A 16 24.68 -5.28 -6.65
N LYS A 17 23.42 -5.40 -6.22
CA LYS A 17 22.29 -5.27 -7.13
C LYS A 17 22.50 -3.97 -7.91
N PRO A 18 22.31 -3.96 -9.23
CA PRO A 18 22.37 -2.71 -9.98
C PRO A 18 21.36 -1.75 -9.35
N LYS A 19 21.84 -0.61 -8.83
CA LYS A 19 20.98 0.49 -8.38
C LYS A 19 20.20 0.98 -9.60
N THR A 20 18.91 0.67 -9.63
CA THR A 20 17.91 1.25 -10.52
C THR A 20 17.23 2.42 -9.83
N ASN A 21 17.74 3.65 -9.95
CA ASN A 21 17.27 4.85 -9.24
C ASN A 21 15.74 4.92 -9.10
N LEU A 22 15.20 4.38 -8.00
CA LEU A 22 13.76 4.39 -7.78
C LEU A 22 13.43 5.80 -7.33
N LYS A 23 12.67 6.51 -8.17
CA LYS A 23 12.24 7.87 -7.88
C LYS A 23 10.78 7.93 -7.51
N ASN A 24 10.41 9.01 -6.82
CA ASN A 24 9.01 9.39 -6.71
C ASN A 24 8.42 9.79 -8.07
N TRP A 25 7.10 9.95 -8.14
CA TRP A 25 6.39 10.25 -9.39
C TRP A 25 6.89 11.53 -10.08
N ALA A 26 7.29 12.54 -9.31
CA ALA A 26 7.77 13.82 -9.82
C ALA A 26 9.28 13.85 -10.10
N GLU A 27 9.98 12.73 -9.88
CA GLU A 27 11.42 12.57 -10.06
C GLU A 27 12.33 13.53 -9.26
N ASN A 28 11.77 14.27 -8.30
CA ASN A 28 12.50 15.19 -7.44
C ASN A 28 13.07 14.53 -6.18
N LEU A 29 12.72 13.26 -5.93
CA LEU A 29 13.20 12.46 -4.82
C LEU A 29 13.61 11.07 -5.31
N GLU A 30 14.81 10.64 -4.94
CA GLU A 30 15.32 9.28 -5.13
C GLU A 30 15.26 8.55 -3.78
N TYR A 31 14.70 7.35 -3.77
CA TYR A 31 14.60 6.53 -2.57
C TYR A 31 15.97 5.93 -2.22
N SER A 32 16.22 5.74 -0.92
CA SER A 32 17.50 5.31 -0.38
C SER A 32 17.85 3.86 -0.75
N GLU A 33 16.82 3.01 -0.88
CA GLU A 33 16.94 1.59 -1.24
C GLU A 33 15.81 1.18 -2.20
N GLU A 34 16.04 0.09 -2.95
CA GLU A 34 15.13 -0.37 -4.01
C GLU A 34 14.58 -1.77 -3.74
N ASN A 35 14.77 -2.27 -2.53
CA ASN A 35 14.24 -3.57 -2.13
C ASN A 35 12.73 -3.48 -1.89
N VAL A 36 11.97 -3.52 -2.99
CA VAL A 36 10.51 -3.45 -2.99
C VAL A 36 9.92 -4.85 -3.18
N TYR A 37 9.06 -5.25 -2.24
CA TYR A 37 8.22 -6.44 -2.36
C TYR A 37 6.88 -6.10 -3.05
N TYR A 38 6.43 -6.99 -3.93
CA TYR A 38 5.16 -6.90 -4.66
C TYR A 38 4.31 -8.15 -4.41
N PRO A 39 3.73 -8.28 -3.20
CA PRO A 39 2.87 -9.41 -2.89
C PRO A 39 1.57 -9.36 -3.69
N LYS A 40 0.97 -10.52 -3.87
CA LYS A 40 -0.32 -10.75 -4.55
C LYS A 40 -1.38 -11.34 -3.64
N THR A 41 -1.00 -11.80 -2.45
CA THR A 41 -1.93 -12.33 -1.45
C THR A 41 -1.60 -11.79 -0.05
N VAL A 42 -2.60 -11.83 0.84
CA VAL A 42 -2.43 -11.39 2.23
C VAL A 42 -1.40 -12.24 2.95
N GLU A 43 -1.33 -13.54 2.65
CA GLU A 43 -0.36 -14.46 3.24
C GLU A 43 1.08 -14.04 2.88
N GLU A 44 1.32 -13.65 1.63
CA GLU A 44 2.63 -13.11 1.22
C GLU A 44 2.97 -11.82 1.98
N VAL A 45 1.99 -10.92 2.21
CA VAL A 45 2.19 -9.72 3.04
C VAL A 45 2.61 -10.12 4.46
N GLN A 46 1.91 -11.08 5.07
CA GLN A 46 2.22 -11.56 6.42
C GLN A 46 3.60 -12.20 6.52
N GLU A 47 4.01 -12.97 5.51
CA GLU A 47 5.36 -13.55 5.44
C GLU A 47 6.44 -12.48 5.34
N ILE A 48 6.24 -11.47 4.48
CA ILE A 48 7.19 -10.36 4.32
C ILE A 48 7.31 -9.57 5.62
N VAL A 49 6.19 -9.23 6.28
CA VAL A 49 6.18 -8.49 7.54
C VAL A 49 6.93 -9.25 8.64
N LYS A 50 6.79 -10.58 8.72
CA LYS A 50 7.52 -11.40 9.71
C LYS A 50 9.01 -11.54 9.39
N LYS A 51 9.41 -11.33 8.14
CA LYS A 51 10.79 -11.51 7.66
C LYS A 51 11.63 -10.24 7.79
N CYS A 52 11.01 -9.07 7.72
CA CYS A 52 11.70 -7.78 7.68
C CYS A 52 11.64 -7.08 9.05
N ASP A 53 12.80 -6.73 9.61
CA ASP A 53 12.89 -5.96 10.86
C ASP A 53 12.39 -4.51 10.68
N SER A 54 12.64 -3.92 9.51
CA SER A 54 12.10 -2.63 9.08
C SER A 54 11.47 -2.76 7.69
N LEU A 55 10.24 -2.25 7.55
CA LEU A 55 9.46 -2.32 6.32
C LEU A 55 8.61 -1.05 6.14
N LYS A 56 8.67 -0.45 4.95
CA LYS A 56 7.90 0.75 4.63
C LYS A 56 6.92 0.53 3.48
N ALA A 57 5.68 1.01 3.64
CA ALA A 57 4.71 0.95 2.54
C ALA A 57 5.08 1.94 1.42
N LEU A 58 5.05 1.46 0.18
CA LEU A 58 5.29 2.23 -1.04
C LEU A 58 4.01 2.22 -1.91
N GLY A 59 3.31 3.35 -1.90
CA GLY A 59 2.12 3.57 -2.73
C GLY A 59 2.46 3.88 -4.19
N SER A 60 1.59 4.63 -4.86
CA SER A 60 1.80 5.12 -6.24
C SER A 60 2.92 6.19 -6.38
N ARG A 61 3.69 6.43 -5.31
CA ARG A 61 4.84 7.33 -5.25
C ARG A 61 4.52 8.82 -5.47
N HIS A 62 3.31 9.26 -5.12
CA HIS A 62 2.86 10.65 -5.21
C HIS A 62 3.18 11.54 -3.98
N SER A 63 4.03 11.07 -3.07
CA SER A 63 4.57 11.97 -2.04
C SER A 63 5.78 12.73 -2.59
N PHE A 64 5.92 14.00 -2.16
CA PHE A 64 7.02 14.88 -2.52
C PHE A 64 8.07 15.01 -1.39
N ASN A 65 7.97 14.16 -0.37
CA ASN A 65 8.89 14.07 0.76
C ASN A 65 9.29 12.60 1.01
N ILE A 66 10.16 12.39 2.02
CA ILE A 66 10.72 11.07 2.37
C ILE A 66 9.74 10.15 3.14
N ILE A 67 8.43 10.45 3.21
CA ILE A 67 7.49 9.67 4.02
C ILE A 67 7.41 8.20 3.62
N ALA A 68 7.69 7.87 2.35
CA ALA A 68 7.70 6.50 1.84
C ALA A 68 9.11 5.92 1.71
N ASP A 69 10.14 6.68 2.08
CA ASP A 69 11.53 6.23 1.99
C ASP A 69 11.89 5.23 3.09
N SER A 70 12.83 4.35 2.77
CA SER A 70 13.33 3.29 3.64
C SER A 70 14.76 2.97 3.26
N GLU A 71 15.62 2.79 4.27
CA GLU A 71 17.01 2.33 4.06
C GLU A 71 17.12 0.80 3.94
N GLU A 72 16.02 0.07 4.22
CA GLU A 72 16.05 -1.40 4.26
C GLU A 72 15.07 -2.03 3.26
N ASN A 73 13.77 -2.02 3.57
CA ASN A 73 12.76 -2.73 2.79
C ASN A 73 11.54 -1.85 2.55
N GLN A 74 10.93 -2.03 1.38
CA GLN A 74 9.66 -1.44 1.00
C GLN A 74 8.67 -2.52 0.55
N ILE A 75 7.37 -2.26 0.68
CA ILE A 75 6.29 -3.15 0.23
C ILE A 75 5.23 -2.34 -0.53
N SER A 76 4.82 -2.81 -1.70
CA SER A 76 3.82 -2.13 -2.53
C SER A 76 2.63 -3.04 -2.81
N LEU A 77 1.43 -2.53 -2.54
CA LEU A 77 0.15 -3.22 -2.76
C LEU A 77 -0.35 -3.05 -4.20
N ARG A 78 0.52 -2.82 -5.18
CA ARG A 78 0.12 -2.53 -6.57
C ARG A 78 -0.76 -3.60 -7.23
N ASP A 79 -0.67 -4.85 -6.77
CA ASP A 79 -1.41 -6.00 -7.32
C ASP A 79 -2.68 -6.32 -6.50
N PHE A 80 -3.00 -5.47 -5.51
CA PHE A 80 -4.21 -5.51 -4.68
C PHE A 80 -5.20 -4.45 -5.18
N ASP A 81 -5.67 -4.59 -6.42
CA ASP A 81 -6.40 -3.56 -7.16
C ASP A 81 -7.89 -3.86 -7.40
N LYS A 82 -8.47 -4.83 -6.68
CA LYS A 82 -9.85 -5.28 -6.92
C LYS A 82 -10.88 -4.59 -6.04
N VAL A 83 -12.10 -4.50 -6.58
CA VAL A 83 -13.31 -4.36 -5.77
C VAL A 83 -13.72 -5.73 -5.24
N VAL A 84 -13.79 -5.87 -3.91
CA VAL A 84 -14.12 -7.13 -3.24
C VAL A 84 -15.64 -7.32 -3.16
N SER A 85 -16.36 -6.26 -2.77
CA SER A 85 -17.82 -6.32 -2.64
C SER A 85 -18.48 -4.94 -2.59
N LEU A 86 -19.73 -4.84 -3.02
CA LEU A 86 -20.58 -3.67 -2.84
C LEU A 86 -21.84 -4.05 -2.06
N ASP A 87 -22.00 -3.52 -0.85
CA ASP A 87 -23.21 -3.66 -0.04
C ASP A 87 -24.13 -2.47 -0.27
N LYS A 88 -25.18 -2.69 -1.08
CA LYS A 88 -26.17 -1.66 -1.41
C LYS A 88 -27.11 -1.29 -0.26
N LYS A 89 -27.23 -2.15 0.76
CA LYS A 89 -28.07 -1.85 1.94
C LYS A 89 -27.32 -0.96 2.92
N ALA A 90 -26.04 -1.24 3.12
CA ALA A 90 -25.17 -0.46 3.98
C ALA A 90 -24.57 0.78 3.28
N ASN A 91 -24.68 0.86 1.95
CA ASN A 91 -24.01 1.87 1.11
C ASN A 91 -22.48 1.86 1.32
N THR A 92 -21.88 0.67 1.38
CA THR A 92 -20.44 0.50 1.59
C THR A 92 -19.82 -0.35 0.50
N VAL A 93 -18.64 0.04 0.02
CA VAL A 93 -17.81 -0.74 -0.90
C VAL A 93 -16.56 -1.21 -0.18
N THR A 94 -16.22 -2.50 -0.35
CA THR A 94 -14.98 -3.09 0.12
C THR A 94 -14.05 -3.26 -1.07
N VAL A 95 -12.82 -2.80 -0.93
CA VAL A 95 -11.81 -2.76 -1.98
C VAL A 95 -10.45 -3.13 -1.42
N GLU A 96 -9.58 -3.62 -2.28
CA GLU A 96 -8.19 -3.89 -1.95
C GLU A 96 -7.36 -2.58 -1.92
N GLY A 97 -6.28 -2.55 -1.14
CA GLY A 97 -5.57 -1.29 -0.81
C GLY A 97 -4.83 -0.61 -1.97
N GLY A 98 -4.54 -1.34 -3.04
CA GLY A 98 -3.88 -0.84 -4.26
C GLY A 98 -4.82 -0.27 -5.32
N ILE A 99 -6.15 -0.37 -5.13
CA ILE A 99 -7.11 0.17 -6.11
C ILE A 99 -6.92 1.67 -6.28
N LYS A 100 -7.02 2.14 -7.53
CA LYS A 100 -6.89 3.56 -7.87
C LYS A 100 -8.26 4.22 -7.98
N TYR A 101 -8.31 5.54 -7.78
CA TYR A 101 -9.54 6.32 -7.96
C TYR A 101 -10.17 6.15 -9.34
N GLY A 102 -9.34 6.15 -10.39
CA GLY A 102 -9.79 5.99 -11.77
C GLY A 102 -10.39 4.62 -12.08
N GLU A 103 -10.17 3.63 -11.22
CA GLU A 103 -10.74 2.29 -11.34
C GLU A 103 -12.01 2.16 -10.49
N LEU A 104 -12.00 2.70 -9.27
CA LEU A 104 -13.16 2.63 -8.38
C LEU A 104 -14.31 3.54 -8.80
N ALA A 105 -14.03 4.79 -9.23
CA ALA A 105 -15.09 5.75 -9.51
C ALA A 105 -16.03 5.30 -10.65
N PRO A 106 -15.54 4.81 -11.81
CA PRO A 106 -16.42 4.27 -12.85
C PRO A 106 -17.24 3.06 -12.38
N TYR A 107 -16.64 2.15 -11.60
CA TYR A 107 -17.35 0.99 -11.04
C TYR A 107 -18.54 1.41 -10.15
N LEU A 108 -18.35 2.45 -9.32
CA LEU A 108 -19.41 2.96 -8.47
C LEU A 108 -20.51 3.63 -9.30
N GLU A 109 -20.13 4.43 -10.30
CA GLU A 109 -21.08 5.12 -11.20
C GLU A 109 -21.99 4.11 -11.93
N GLU A 110 -21.40 3.05 -12.49
CA GLU A 110 -22.14 1.94 -13.13
C GLU A 110 -23.13 1.24 -12.17
N ASN A 111 -22.89 1.34 -10.86
CA ASN A 111 -23.75 0.77 -9.82
C ASN A 111 -24.70 1.79 -9.16
N GLY A 112 -24.71 3.04 -9.62
CA GLY A 112 -25.57 4.12 -9.11
C GLY A 112 -25.04 4.79 -7.83
N TYR A 113 -23.73 4.75 -7.60
CA TYR A 113 -23.05 5.33 -6.46
C TYR A 113 -21.94 6.29 -6.89
N GLU A 114 -21.57 7.21 -6.00
CA GLU A 114 -20.48 8.17 -6.25
C GLU A 114 -19.66 8.36 -4.97
N LEU A 115 -18.38 8.73 -5.14
CA LEU A 115 -17.55 9.18 -4.03
C LEU A 115 -17.83 10.67 -3.77
N HIS A 116 -18.05 11.01 -2.50
CA HIS A 116 -18.37 12.39 -2.07
C HIS A 116 -17.25 13.41 -2.37
N ASN A 117 -16.03 12.94 -2.60
CA ASN A 117 -14.87 13.78 -2.93
C ASN A 117 -13.89 12.97 -3.79
N LEU A 118 -13.08 13.65 -4.60
CA LEU A 118 -12.07 13.03 -5.46
C LEU A 118 -10.76 13.82 -5.42
N ALA A 119 -9.64 13.11 -5.56
CA ALA A 119 -8.35 13.73 -5.80
C ALA A 119 -8.24 14.25 -7.25
N SER A 120 -7.34 15.19 -7.50
CA SER A 120 -7.10 15.73 -8.85
C SER A 120 -6.48 14.73 -9.83
N LEU A 121 -5.85 13.65 -9.33
CA LEU A 121 -5.21 12.61 -10.13
C LEU A 121 -5.85 11.25 -9.85
N ALA A 122 -6.29 10.59 -10.92
CA ALA A 122 -7.02 9.33 -10.84
C ALA A 122 -6.13 8.10 -10.55
N HIS A 123 -4.81 8.21 -10.70
CA HIS A 123 -3.87 7.07 -10.64
C HIS A 123 -3.16 6.91 -9.28
N ILE A 124 -3.78 7.39 -8.20
CA ILE A 124 -3.27 7.27 -6.83
C ILE A 124 -3.95 6.10 -6.11
N PHE A 125 -3.18 5.29 -5.38
CA PHE A 125 -3.74 4.23 -4.53
C PHE A 125 -4.58 4.83 -3.41
N MET A 126 -5.79 4.29 -3.21
CA MET A 126 -6.70 4.81 -2.20
C MET A 126 -6.12 4.75 -0.79
N VAL A 127 -5.44 3.66 -0.42
CA VAL A 127 -4.84 3.55 0.92
C VAL A 127 -3.81 4.65 1.18
N GLY A 128 -3.04 5.02 0.15
CA GLY A 128 -2.09 6.13 0.22
C GLY A 128 -2.79 7.46 0.42
N ALA A 129 -3.88 7.68 -0.32
CA ALA A 129 -4.68 8.90 -0.20
C ALA A 129 -5.36 9.03 1.18
N PHE A 130 -5.80 7.92 1.78
CA PHE A 130 -6.32 7.93 3.15
C PHE A 130 -5.22 8.24 4.16
N ALA A 131 -4.06 7.59 4.02
CA ALA A 131 -2.91 7.76 4.92
C ALA A 131 -2.37 9.19 4.94
N THR A 132 -2.47 9.91 3.81
CA THR A 132 -2.00 11.30 3.69
C THR A 132 -3.13 12.33 3.77
N ALA A 133 -4.34 11.95 4.16
CA ALA A 133 -5.50 12.83 4.28
C ALA A 133 -5.79 13.65 3.00
N THR A 134 -5.63 13.01 1.83
CA THR A 134 -5.89 13.65 0.53
C THR A 134 -7.32 14.17 0.47
N HIS A 135 -7.50 15.38 -0.04
CA HIS A 135 -8.81 16.02 -0.17
C HIS A 135 -8.96 16.68 -1.55
N GLY A 136 -10.20 16.79 -2.01
CA GLY A 136 -10.55 17.69 -3.11
C GLY A 136 -10.92 19.08 -2.58
N SER A 137 -11.88 19.72 -3.21
CA SER A 137 -12.35 21.07 -2.86
C SER A 137 -13.70 21.02 -2.15
N GLY A 138 -14.03 22.10 -1.42
CA GLY A 138 -15.34 22.31 -0.80
C GLY A 138 -15.24 22.47 0.72
N VAL A 139 -15.78 23.57 1.24
CA VAL A 139 -15.68 23.94 2.67
C VAL A 139 -16.34 22.91 3.59
N LYS A 140 -17.34 22.19 3.09
CA LYS A 140 -18.08 21.16 3.84
C LYS A 140 -17.62 19.73 3.54
N ASN A 141 -16.68 19.55 2.62
CA ASN A 141 -16.23 18.23 2.21
C ASN A 141 -15.05 17.81 3.08
N GLY A 142 -15.19 16.67 3.76
CA GLY A 142 -14.07 16.04 4.44
C GLY A 142 -12.97 15.61 3.46
N ASN A 143 -11.82 15.25 4.00
CA ASN A 143 -10.81 14.54 3.22
C ASN A 143 -11.31 13.11 2.89
N LEU A 144 -10.59 12.39 2.04
CA LEU A 144 -11.03 11.08 1.56
C LEU A 144 -11.10 10.02 2.67
N SER A 145 -10.35 10.19 3.78
CA SER A 145 -10.42 9.25 4.90
C SER A 145 -11.68 9.40 5.74
N THR A 146 -12.45 10.50 5.62
CA THR A 146 -13.73 10.64 6.34
C THR A 146 -14.82 9.69 5.84
N ALA A 147 -14.65 9.08 4.65
CA ALA A 147 -15.56 8.06 4.14
C ALA A 147 -15.17 6.62 4.54
N VAL A 148 -14.01 6.43 5.17
CA VAL A 148 -13.56 5.10 5.60
C VAL A 148 -14.34 4.70 6.86
N VAL A 149 -15.03 3.56 6.81
CA VAL A 149 -15.81 3.03 7.93
C VAL A 149 -15.12 1.85 8.63
N ALA A 150 -14.21 1.17 7.93
CA ALA A 150 -13.42 0.06 8.42
C ALA A 150 -12.18 -0.12 7.54
N PHE A 151 -11.15 -0.78 8.08
CA PHE A 151 -9.96 -1.18 7.33
C PHE A 151 -9.34 -2.44 7.92
N GLU A 152 -8.61 -3.15 7.08
CA GLU A 152 -7.79 -4.30 7.46
C GLU A 152 -6.31 -3.93 7.31
N PHE A 153 -5.47 -4.40 8.23
CA PHE A 153 -4.03 -4.22 8.15
C PHE A 153 -3.30 -5.41 8.74
N VAL A 154 -2.06 -5.63 8.28
CA VAL A 154 -1.15 -6.60 8.87
C VAL A 154 -0.29 -5.89 9.92
N ASN A 155 -0.36 -6.32 11.17
CA ASN A 155 0.43 -5.74 12.26
C ASN A 155 1.88 -6.25 12.25
N ALA A 156 2.74 -5.73 13.13
CA ALA A 156 4.16 -6.13 13.21
C ALA A 156 4.38 -7.61 13.60
N ALA A 157 3.37 -8.28 14.17
CA ALA A 157 3.41 -9.73 14.42
C ALA A 157 3.03 -10.56 13.17
N GLY A 158 2.69 -9.89 12.07
CA GLY A 158 2.21 -10.51 10.84
C GLY A 158 0.79 -11.05 10.97
N GLU A 159 -0.02 -10.52 11.88
CA GLU A 159 -1.42 -10.89 12.07
C GLU A 159 -2.32 -9.93 11.29
N LEU A 160 -3.35 -10.47 10.64
CA LEU A 160 -4.38 -9.67 9.99
C LEU A 160 -5.35 -9.13 11.04
N VAL A 161 -5.42 -7.81 11.15
CA VAL A 161 -6.26 -7.10 12.11
C VAL A 161 -7.36 -6.37 11.37
N ASN A 162 -8.59 -6.58 11.84
CA ASN A 162 -9.78 -5.89 11.38
C ASN A 162 -10.10 -4.73 12.33
N SER A 163 -10.23 -3.52 11.81
CA SER A 163 -10.56 -2.32 12.60
C SER A 163 -11.76 -1.61 12.02
N LYS A 164 -12.68 -1.19 12.89
CA LYS A 164 -13.80 -0.32 12.53
C LYS A 164 -13.51 1.10 13.01
N MET A 165 -13.87 2.09 12.20
CA MET A 165 -13.78 3.48 12.61
C MET A 165 -14.90 3.76 13.61
N ASN A 166 -14.55 4.33 14.77
CA ASN A 166 -15.55 4.78 15.73
C ASN A 166 -16.20 6.05 15.18
N SER A 167 -17.50 5.96 14.89
CA SER A 167 -18.34 7.09 14.49
C SER A 167 -18.81 7.92 15.69
#